data_AF-W4RRB0-F1
#
_entry.id   AF-W4RRB0-F1
#
_cell.length_a   1.000
_cell.length_b   1.000
_cell.length_c   1.000
_cell.angle_alpha   90.00
_cell.angle_beta   90.00
_cell.angle_gamma   90.00
#
_symmetry.space_group_name_H-M   'P 1'
#
loop_
_entity.id
_entity.type
_entity.pdbx_description
1 polymer ?
#
loop_
_entity_poly.entity_id
_entity_poly.type
_entity_poly.pdbx_seq_one_letter_code
_entity_poly.pdbx_strand_id
1 'polypeptide(L)'
;MTPSEYIGAQIVAFMGLVIILQNFFSIQFPTNLIAAAILLEGGKRLLFLLRKNKMKQRMVEQLPEICRTLANATRSGMTLTQGINMVAQESAEPARSEFRRLAQEISLGIDFNTALKAVEKRLESREFQLFVATLLIQKKAGGNLYSVLEEMGQTLEDRKILLQEIKTMTAEQRYVSYMVPVLPIFLVLMMNNVIDGFIDPLFSGVGIILLLFFLGGTVLTFILVRKVTNIRV
;
A
#
# COMPACT_ATOMS: atom_id res chain seq x y z
N MET A 1 -11.27 -17.06 -5.57
CA MET A 1 -12.03 -17.28 -4.32
C MET A 1 -13.46 -17.41 -4.71
N THR A 2 -14.01 -18.61 -4.56
CA THR A 2 -15.44 -18.83 -4.75
C THR A 2 -16.22 -18.02 -3.70
N PRO A 3 -17.46 -17.59 -3.99
CA PRO A 3 -18.26 -16.79 -3.04
C PRO A 3 -18.42 -17.46 -1.67
N SER A 4 -18.46 -18.80 -1.64
CA SER A 4 -18.56 -19.61 -0.42
C SER A 4 -17.28 -19.62 0.42
N GLU A 5 -16.09 -19.67 -0.18
CA GLU A 5 -14.80 -19.60 0.53
C GLU A 5 -14.59 -18.25 1.23
N TYR A 6 -15.06 -17.17 0.61
CA TYR A 6 -14.92 -15.82 1.17
C TYR A 6 -15.84 -15.61 2.40
N ILE A 7 -17.06 -16.15 2.34
CA ILE A 7 -18.01 -16.11 3.47
C ILE A 7 -17.51 -17.00 4.60
N GLY A 8 -16.99 -18.20 4.30
CA GLY A 8 -16.41 -19.10 5.30
C GLY A 8 -15.21 -18.48 6.04
N ALA A 9 -14.28 -17.85 5.30
CA ALA A 9 -13.14 -17.18 5.91
C ALA A 9 -13.55 -16.00 6.82
N GLN A 10 -14.65 -15.32 6.51
CA GLN A 10 -15.16 -14.22 7.36
C GLN A 10 -15.78 -14.71 8.66
N ILE A 11 -16.51 -15.81 8.62
CA ILE A 11 -17.12 -16.41 9.83
C ILE A 11 -16.01 -16.91 10.77
N VAL A 12 -14.99 -17.58 10.23
CA VAL A 12 -13.84 -18.06 11.01
C VAL A 12 -13.06 -16.90 11.63
N ALA A 13 -12.81 -15.82 10.87
CA ALA A 13 -12.13 -14.63 11.38
C ALA A 13 -12.95 -13.90 12.46
N PHE A 14 -14.29 -13.83 12.30
CA PHE A 14 -15.19 -13.27 13.30
C PHE A 14 -15.12 -14.03 14.62
N MET A 15 -15.27 -15.37 14.56
CA MET A 15 -15.23 -16.21 15.74
C MET A 15 -13.86 -16.16 16.43
N GLY A 16 -12.77 -16.16 15.66
CA GLY A 16 -11.42 -16.01 16.20
C GLY A 16 -11.21 -14.70 16.95
N LEU A 17 -11.67 -13.58 16.38
CA LEU A 17 -11.61 -12.26 17.04
C LEU A 17 -12.44 -12.23 18.33
N VAL A 18 -13.65 -12.79 18.31
CA VAL A 18 -14.53 -12.87 19.50
C VAL A 18 -13.90 -13.70 20.61
N ILE A 19 -13.30 -14.85 20.28
CA ILE A 19 -12.65 -15.76 21.25
C ILE A 19 -11.41 -15.11 21.85
N ILE A 20 -10.60 -14.42 21.04
CA ILE A 20 -9.41 -13.69 21.51
C ILE A 20 -9.82 -12.53 22.41
N LEU A 21 -10.78 -11.70 22.00
CA LEU A 21 -11.27 -10.58 22.82
C LEU A 21 -11.92 -11.03 24.13
N GLN A 22 -12.57 -12.19 24.13
CA GLN A 22 -13.19 -12.75 25.33
C GLN A 22 -12.17 -13.37 26.29
N ASN A 23 -11.22 -14.15 25.80
CA ASN A 23 -10.24 -14.85 26.64
C ASN A 23 -9.11 -13.93 27.12
N PHE A 24 -8.64 -13.01 26.27
CA PHE A 24 -7.51 -12.15 26.62
C PHE A 24 -7.91 -10.82 27.28
N PHE A 25 -9.10 -10.28 26.98
CA PHE A 25 -9.51 -8.94 27.44
C PHE A 25 -10.70 -8.95 28.41
N SER A 26 -11.25 -10.12 28.75
CA SER A 26 -12.39 -10.28 29.68
C SER A 26 -13.59 -9.37 29.37
N ILE A 27 -13.80 -9.01 28.09
CA ILE A 27 -14.90 -8.17 27.64
C ILE A 27 -16.21 -8.96 27.74
N GLN A 28 -17.13 -8.49 28.57
CA GLN A 28 -18.42 -9.14 28.83
C GLN A 28 -19.35 -9.09 27.61
N PHE A 29 -20.18 -10.13 27.48
CA PHE A 29 -21.29 -10.16 26.53
C PHE A 29 -22.30 -9.04 26.87
N PRO A 30 -22.84 -8.25 25.93
CA PRO A 30 -22.85 -8.40 24.45
C PRO A 30 -21.87 -7.48 23.68
N THR A 31 -21.07 -6.66 24.37
CA THR A 31 -20.23 -5.62 23.73
C THR A 31 -19.19 -6.18 22.74
N ASN A 32 -18.72 -7.41 22.98
CA ASN A 32 -17.80 -8.13 22.09
C ASN A 32 -18.37 -8.37 20.67
N LEU A 33 -19.68 -8.62 20.54
CA LEU A 33 -20.31 -8.84 19.23
C LEU A 33 -20.32 -7.57 18.38
N ILE A 34 -20.60 -6.43 19.00
CA ILE A 34 -20.65 -5.13 18.32
C ILE A 34 -19.23 -4.71 17.91
N ALA A 35 -18.24 -4.90 18.79
CA ALA A 35 -16.84 -4.62 18.48
C ALA A 35 -16.32 -5.47 17.32
N ALA A 36 -16.61 -6.78 17.32
CA ALA A 36 -16.21 -7.67 16.25
C ALA A 36 -16.90 -7.35 14.90
N ALA A 37 -18.16 -6.89 14.93
CA ALA A 37 -18.89 -6.51 13.73
C ALA A 37 -18.32 -5.24 13.09
N ILE A 38 -18.02 -4.23 13.92
CA ILE A 38 -17.38 -2.97 13.48
C ILE A 38 -15.99 -3.24 12.88
N LEU A 39 -15.21 -4.15 13.50
CA LEU A 39 -13.88 -4.52 13.00
C LEU A 39 -13.94 -5.22 11.64
N LEU A 40 -14.93 -6.07 11.40
CA LEU A 40 -15.11 -6.73 10.10
C LEU A 40 -15.57 -5.79 8.99
N GLU A 41 -16.56 -4.94 9.26
CA GLU A 41 -17.02 -3.96 8.26
C GLU A 41 -15.95 -2.91 7.97
N GLY A 42 -15.25 -2.44 9.00
CA GLY A 42 -14.07 -1.58 8.86
C GLY A 42 -12.98 -2.25 8.01
N GLY A 43 -12.67 -3.52 8.28
CA GLY A 43 -11.69 -4.31 7.54
C GLY A 43 -12.05 -4.51 6.06
N LYS A 44 -13.33 -4.78 5.75
CA LYS A 44 -13.84 -4.89 4.38
C LYS A 44 -13.69 -3.59 3.60
N ARG A 45 -14.12 -2.47 4.18
CA ARG A 45 -14.06 -1.15 3.55
C ARG A 45 -12.61 -0.71 3.33
N LEU A 46 -11.74 -0.98 4.30
CA LEU A 46 -10.30 -0.76 4.18
C LEU A 46 -9.68 -1.63 3.07
N LEU A 47 -9.99 -2.92 3.00
CA LEU A 47 -9.53 -3.82 1.92
C LEU A 47 -9.94 -3.34 0.52
N PHE A 48 -11.17 -2.84 0.37
CA PHE A 48 -11.64 -2.30 -0.90
C PHE A 48 -10.86 -1.05 -1.33
N LEU A 49 -10.64 -0.10 -0.40
CA LEU A 49 -9.83 1.10 -0.65
C LEU A 49 -8.37 0.75 -0.97
N LEU A 50 -7.79 -0.19 -0.23
CA LEU A 50 -6.42 -0.68 -0.46
C LEU A 50 -6.27 -1.35 -1.83
N ARG A 51 -7.29 -2.10 -2.31
CA ARG A 51 -7.26 -2.75 -3.63
C ARG A 51 -7.25 -1.74 -4.78
N LYS A 52 -8.05 -0.68 -4.71
CA LYS A 52 -8.09 0.37 -5.75
C LYS A 52 -6.74 1.09 -5.86
N ASN A 53 -6.11 1.38 -4.73
CA ASN A 53 -4.78 2.00 -4.71
C ASN A 53 -3.68 1.05 -5.20
N LYS A 54 -3.80 -0.26 -4.93
CA LYS A 54 -2.84 -1.27 -5.34
C LYS A 54 -2.77 -1.45 -6.86
N MET A 55 -3.87 -1.31 -7.59
CA MET A 55 -3.85 -1.37 -9.05
C MET A 55 -3.05 -0.19 -9.64
N LYS A 56 -3.35 1.05 -9.20
CA LYS A 56 -2.63 2.24 -9.64
C LYS A 56 -1.13 2.13 -9.33
N GLN A 57 -0.81 1.68 -8.11
CA GLN A 57 0.57 1.47 -7.70
C GLN A 57 1.30 0.44 -8.57
N ARG A 58 0.66 -0.70 -8.87
CA ARG A 58 1.24 -1.71 -9.78
C ARG A 58 1.52 -1.16 -11.17
N MET A 59 0.64 -0.30 -11.69
CA MET A 59 0.86 0.35 -12.99
C MET A 59 2.09 1.27 -12.96
N VAL A 60 2.28 2.03 -11.88
CA VAL A 60 3.48 2.87 -11.69
C VAL A 60 4.74 2.00 -11.57
N GLU A 61 4.67 0.87 -10.87
CA GLU A 61 5.78 -0.08 -10.73
C GLU A 61 6.20 -0.76 -12.04
N GLN A 62 5.28 -0.84 -13.02
CA GLN A 62 5.50 -1.38 -14.38
C GLN A 62 5.96 -0.32 -15.38
N LEU A 63 5.80 0.98 -15.06
CA LEU A 63 6.13 2.08 -15.96
C LEU A 63 7.61 2.14 -16.41
N PRO A 64 8.62 1.83 -15.59
CA PRO A 64 10.01 1.75 -16.06
C PRO A 64 10.16 0.75 -17.22
N GLU A 65 9.57 -0.43 -17.07
CA GLU A 65 9.68 -1.50 -18.07
C GLU A 65 8.92 -1.16 -19.35
N ILE A 66 7.73 -0.55 -19.23
CA ILE A 66 7.00 0.01 -20.37
C ILE A 66 7.89 1.01 -21.14
N CYS A 67 8.58 1.92 -20.44
CA CYS A 67 9.46 2.89 -21.08
C CYS A 67 10.61 2.20 -21.84
N ARG A 68 11.25 1.19 -21.24
CA ARG A 68 12.32 0.40 -21.88
C ARG A 68 11.82 -0.37 -23.10
N THR A 69 10.64 -0.99 -23.03
CA THR A 69 10.02 -1.69 -24.17
C THR A 69 9.74 -0.72 -25.33
N LEU A 70 9.19 0.46 -25.05
CA LEU A 70 8.94 1.47 -26.07
C LEU A 70 10.23 2.11 -26.61
N ALA A 71 11.24 2.32 -25.76
CA ALA A 71 12.56 2.77 -26.17
C ALA A 71 13.18 1.77 -27.15
N ASN A 72 13.20 0.48 -26.81
CA ASN A 72 13.74 -0.56 -27.68
C ASN A 72 12.98 -0.70 -29.01
N ALA A 73 11.64 -0.58 -28.99
CA ALA A 73 10.84 -0.60 -30.20
C ALA A 73 11.15 0.60 -31.12
N THR A 74 11.28 1.81 -30.55
CA THR A 74 11.65 2.99 -31.34
C THR A 74 13.09 2.93 -31.84
N ARG A 75 14.01 2.34 -31.07
CA ARG A 75 15.41 2.11 -31.48
C ARG A 75 15.54 1.16 -32.67
N SER A 76 14.68 0.14 -32.75
CA SER A 76 14.65 -0.80 -33.89
C SER A 76 13.91 -0.26 -35.11
N GLY A 77 13.49 1.02 -35.09
CA GLY A 77 12.78 1.67 -36.19
C GLY A 77 11.28 1.38 -36.24
N MET A 78 10.73 0.72 -35.22
CA MET A 78 9.28 0.51 -35.14
C MET A 78 8.56 1.83 -34.82
N THR A 79 7.33 1.94 -35.30
CA THR A 79 6.44 3.04 -34.93
C THR A 79 6.05 2.94 -33.46
N LEU A 80 5.74 4.07 -32.83
CA LEU A 80 5.28 4.10 -31.44
C LEU A 80 4.01 3.25 -31.22
N THR A 81 3.12 3.18 -32.23
CA THR A 81 1.93 2.32 -32.21
C THR A 81 2.29 0.83 -32.20
N GLN A 82 3.32 0.41 -32.94
CA GLN A 82 3.84 -0.96 -32.87
C GLN A 82 4.46 -1.26 -31.50
N GLY A 83 5.22 -0.31 -30.92
CA GLY A 83 5.73 -0.43 -29.56
C GLY A 83 4.62 -0.59 -28.51
N ILE A 84 3.53 0.18 -28.63
CA ILE A 84 2.35 0.05 -27.75
C ILE A 84 1.70 -1.34 -27.88
N ASN A 85 1.64 -1.89 -29.08
CA ASN A 85 1.15 -3.26 -29.29
C ASN A 85 2.06 -4.31 -28.62
N MET A 86 3.38 -4.09 -28.61
CA MET A 86 4.33 -4.97 -27.93
C MET A 86 4.11 -4.93 -26.40
N VAL A 87 3.99 -3.73 -25.83
CA VAL A 87 3.64 -3.54 -24.41
C VAL A 87 2.31 -4.23 -24.08
N ALA A 88 1.30 -4.13 -24.95
CA ALA A 88 -0.01 -4.75 -24.77
C ALA A 88 0.02 -6.29 -24.77
N GLN A 89 1.05 -6.92 -25.35
CA GLN A 89 1.18 -8.38 -25.43
C GLN A 89 2.10 -8.93 -24.34
N GLU A 90 3.22 -8.25 -24.09
CA GLU A 90 4.31 -8.76 -23.24
C GLU A 90 4.13 -8.37 -21.77
N SER A 91 3.49 -7.24 -21.47
CA SER A 91 3.36 -6.77 -20.08
C SER A 91 2.48 -7.70 -19.24
N ALA A 92 2.69 -7.71 -17.93
CA ALA A 92 1.76 -8.31 -16.98
C ALA A 92 0.55 -7.39 -16.72
N GLU A 93 -0.53 -7.92 -16.13
CA GLU A 93 -1.63 -7.09 -15.62
C GLU A 93 -1.13 -6.19 -14.46
N PRO A 94 -1.59 -4.93 -14.34
CA PRO A 94 -2.66 -4.28 -15.12
C PRO A 94 -2.21 -3.58 -16.41
N ALA A 95 -0.91 -3.42 -16.68
CA ALA A 95 -0.45 -2.72 -17.89
C ALA A 95 -0.96 -3.38 -19.17
N ARG A 96 -0.99 -4.72 -19.22
CA ARG A 96 -1.51 -5.47 -20.37
C ARG A 96 -2.89 -5.00 -20.83
N SER A 97 -3.87 -4.98 -19.93
CA SER A 97 -5.25 -4.64 -20.26
C SER A 97 -5.41 -3.17 -20.68
N GLU A 98 -4.75 -2.24 -20.00
CA GLU A 98 -4.79 -0.82 -20.35
C GLU A 98 -4.11 -0.51 -21.69
N PHE A 99 -2.94 -1.10 -21.96
CA PHE A 99 -2.24 -0.91 -23.24
C PHE A 99 -2.91 -1.67 -24.39
N ARG A 100 -3.56 -2.81 -24.13
CA ARG A 100 -4.39 -3.50 -25.13
C ARG A 100 -5.60 -2.66 -25.52
N ARG A 101 -6.25 -2.02 -24.55
CA ARG A 101 -7.34 -1.07 -24.81
C ARG A 101 -6.84 0.14 -25.61
N LEU A 102 -5.70 0.72 -25.22
CA LEU A 102 -5.07 1.83 -25.95
C LEU A 102 -4.78 1.45 -27.41
N ALA A 103 -4.19 0.28 -27.64
CA ALA A 103 -3.90 -0.24 -28.97
C ALA A 103 -5.18 -0.42 -29.82
N GLN A 104 -6.24 -0.95 -29.21
CA GLN A 104 -7.54 -1.10 -29.87
C GLN A 104 -8.16 0.24 -30.21
N GLU A 105 -8.17 1.20 -29.29
CA GLU A 105 -8.70 2.56 -29.51
C GLU A 105 -7.98 3.24 -30.69
N ILE A 106 -6.64 3.16 -30.74
CA ILE A 106 -5.86 3.69 -31.86
C ILE A 106 -6.18 2.96 -33.17
N SER A 107 -6.33 1.64 -33.14
CA SER A 107 -6.64 0.83 -34.34
C SER A 107 -8.04 1.12 -34.90
N LEU A 108 -8.97 1.54 -34.04
CA LEU A 108 -10.31 2.00 -34.41
C LEU A 108 -10.33 3.44 -34.96
N GLY A 109 -9.17 4.08 -35.10
CA GLY A 109 -9.05 5.44 -35.66
C GLY A 109 -9.21 6.56 -34.64
N ILE A 110 -9.25 6.26 -33.34
CA ILE A 110 -9.23 7.32 -32.31
C ILE A 110 -7.84 7.99 -32.34
N ASP A 111 -7.85 9.33 -32.31
CA ASP A 111 -6.60 10.10 -32.29
C ASP A 111 -5.69 9.66 -31.13
N PHE A 112 -4.41 9.49 -31.43
CA PHE A 112 -3.40 9.01 -30.50
C PHE A 112 -3.34 9.84 -29.21
N ASN A 113 -3.40 11.17 -29.32
CA ASN A 113 -3.32 12.04 -28.15
C ASN A 113 -4.55 11.87 -27.26
N THR A 114 -5.71 11.69 -27.89
CA THR A 114 -6.99 11.49 -27.21
C THR A 114 -7.03 10.14 -26.48
N ALA A 115 -6.61 9.06 -27.15
CA ALA A 115 -6.56 7.73 -26.55
C ALA A 115 -5.57 7.68 -25.37
N LEU A 116 -4.38 8.28 -25.52
CA LEU A 116 -3.37 8.30 -24.47
C LEU A 116 -3.80 9.13 -23.24
N LYS A 117 -4.44 10.30 -23.45
CA LYS A 117 -5.05 11.09 -22.37
C LYS A 117 -6.20 10.37 -21.68
N ALA A 118 -6.94 9.51 -22.40
CA ALA A 118 -7.99 8.70 -21.78
C ALA A 118 -7.40 7.67 -20.79
N VAL A 119 -6.23 7.09 -21.11
CA VAL A 119 -5.49 6.22 -20.16
C VAL A 119 -4.97 7.04 -18.97
N GLU A 120 -4.39 8.21 -19.21
CA GLU A 120 -3.90 9.13 -18.18
C GLU A 120 -4.98 9.46 -17.14
N LYS A 121 -6.19 9.79 -17.60
CA LYS A 121 -7.34 10.10 -16.75
C LYS A 121 -7.84 8.90 -15.94
N ARG A 122 -7.63 7.66 -16.40
CA ARG A 122 -8.03 6.46 -15.64
C ARG A 122 -7.03 6.12 -14.54
N LEU A 123 -5.74 6.29 -14.81
CA LEU A 123 -4.68 5.94 -13.88
C LEU A 123 -4.48 7.00 -12.79
N GLU A 124 -4.57 8.29 -13.15
CA GLU A 124 -4.41 9.45 -12.26
C GLU A 124 -3.15 9.33 -11.37
N SER A 125 -2.01 8.99 -11.97
CA SER A 125 -0.71 8.97 -11.28
C SER A 125 0.24 10.00 -11.89
N ARG A 126 1.04 10.65 -11.04
CA ARG A 126 1.96 11.72 -11.46
C ARG A 126 3.00 11.22 -12.45
N GLU A 127 3.51 10.01 -12.22
CA GLU A 127 4.51 9.35 -13.07
C GLU A 127 3.94 9.05 -14.46
N PHE A 128 2.69 8.60 -14.54
CA PHE A 128 2.04 8.34 -15.83
C PHE A 128 1.68 9.64 -16.56
N GLN A 129 1.27 10.69 -15.85
CA GLN A 129 1.05 12.02 -16.44
C GLN A 129 2.35 12.55 -17.07
N LEU A 130 3.48 12.41 -16.39
CA LEU A 130 4.79 12.79 -16.93
C LEU A 130 5.14 11.96 -18.17
N PHE A 131 4.86 10.65 -18.14
CA PHE A 131 5.11 9.74 -19.27
C PHE A 131 4.30 10.15 -20.51
N VAL A 132 3.01 10.39 -20.33
CA VAL A 132 2.12 10.84 -21.40
C VAL A 132 2.57 12.19 -21.95
N ALA A 133 2.83 13.18 -21.09
CA ALA A 133 3.31 14.49 -21.51
C ALA A 133 4.60 14.39 -22.34
N THR A 134 5.56 13.58 -21.88
CA THR A 134 6.84 13.35 -22.54
C THR A 134 6.66 12.73 -23.92
N LEU A 135 5.85 11.67 -24.02
CA LEU A 135 5.53 11.03 -25.31
C LEU A 135 4.86 11.99 -26.29
N LEU A 136 3.89 12.79 -25.83
CA LEU A 136 3.17 13.74 -26.69
C LEU A 136 4.09 14.86 -27.20
N ILE A 137 4.95 15.40 -26.33
CA ILE A 137 5.93 16.42 -26.70
C ILE A 137 6.91 15.86 -27.72
N GLN A 138 7.50 14.68 -27.47
CA GLN A 138 8.52 14.13 -28.36
C GLN A 138 7.96 13.67 -29.70
N LYS A 139 6.75 13.12 -29.72
CA LYS A 139 6.05 12.79 -30.96
C LYS A 139 5.81 14.03 -31.83
N LYS A 140 5.44 15.16 -31.21
CA LYS A 140 5.20 16.42 -31.93
C LYS A 140 6.51 17.09 -32.40
N ALA A 141 7.56 17.00 -31.58
CA ALA A 141 8.87 17.57 -31.90
C ALA A 141 9.65 16.75 -32.93
N GLY A 142 9.26 15.50 -33.19
CA GLY A 142 10.01 14.58 -34.05
C GLY A 142 11.37 14.18 -33.46
N GLY A 143 11.52 14.31 -32.13
CA GLY A 143 12.77 14.09 -31.42
C GLY A 143 13.14 12.62 -31.25
N ASN A 144 14.28 12.37 -30.64
CA ASN A 144 14.77 11.02 -30.35
C ASN A 144 13.97 10.39 -29.18
N LEU A 145 12.83 9.79 -29.52
CA LEU A 145 11.96 9.04 -28.60
C LEU A 145 12.73 7.97 -27.82
N TYR A 146 13.69 7.30 -28.44
CA TYR A 146 14.51 6.28 -27.78
C TYR A 146 15.26 6.88 -26.57
N SER A 147 16.03 7.96 -26.79
CA SER A 147 16.84 8.56 -25.71
C SER A 147 16.01 9.01 -24.50
N VAL A 148 14.84 9.60 -24.77
CA VAL A 148 13.99 10.17 -23.73
C VAL A 148 13.23 9.10 -22.97
N LEU A 149 12.75 8.06 -23.67
CA LEU A 149 12.11 6.91 -23.03
C LEU A 149 13.11 6.08 -22.21
N GLU A 150 14.35 5.94 -22.70
CA GLU A 150 15.41 5.24 -21.95
C GLU A 150 15.78 5.99 -20.67
N GLU A 151 16.01 7.31 -20.76
CA GLU A 151 16.32 8.15 -19.60
C GLU A 151 15.17 8.15 -18.58
N MET A 152 13.92 8.23 -19.05
CA MET A 152 12.74 8.14 -18.20
C MET A 152 12.63 6.76 -17.54
N GLY A 153 12.87 5.69 -18.29
CA GLY A 153 12.89 4.32 -17.77
C GLY A 153 13.89 4.16 -16.64
N GLN A 154 15.13 4.61 -16.85
CA GLN A 154 16.18 4.58 -15.84
C GLN A 154 15.82 5.41 -14.60
N THR A 155 15.33 6.64 -14.79
CA THR A 155 14.93 7.53 -13.69
C THR A 155 13.82 6.92 -12.83
N LEU A 156 12.83 6.27 -13.46
CA LEU A 156 11.75 5.59 -12.74
C LEU A 156 12.24 4.33 -12.02
N GLU A 157 13.21 3.62 -12.59
CA GLU A 157 13.82 2.43 -11.97
C GLU A 157 14.66 2.81 -10.75
N ASP A 158 15.50 3.85 -10.85
CA ASP A 158 16.27 4.38 -9.72
C ASP A 158 15.35 4.83 -8.59
N ARG A 159 14.24 5.49 -8.94
CA ARG A 159 13.22 5.89 -7.96
C ARG A 159 12.53 4.69 -7.32
N LYS A 160 12.25 3.63 -8.07
CA LYS A 160 11.68 2.37 -7.55
C LYS A 160 12.63 1.72 -6.56
N ILE A 161 13.93 1.65 -6.88
CA ILE A 161 14.97 1.10 -6.00
C ILE A 161 15.08 1.93 -4.73
N LEU A 162 15.16 3.26 -4.83
CA LEU A 162 15.18 4.17 -3.68
C LEU A 162 13.98 3.97 -2.75
N LEU A 163 12.77 3.85 -3.31
CA LEU A 163 11.56 3.63 -2.51
C LEU A 163 11.57 2.25 -1.83
N GLN A 164 12.11 1.22 -2.50
CA GLN A 164 12.29 -0.10 -1.89
C GLN A 164 13.32 -0.08 -0.77
N GLU A 165 14.41 0.65 -0.94
CA GLU A 165 15.44 0.83 0.07
C GLU A 165 14.88 1.57 1.28
N ILE A 166 14.20 2.70 1.09
CA ILE A 166 13.51 3.43 2.16
C ILE A 166 12.50 2.52 2.86
N LYS A 167 11.70 1.76 2.11
CA LYS A 167 10.72 0.82 2.69
C LYS A 167 11.41 -0.24 3.55
N THR A 168 12.55 -0.76 3.11
CA THR A 168 13.30 -1.79 3.82
C THR A 168 13.94 -1.21 5.09
N MET A 169 14.63 -0.08 4.99
CA MET A 169 15.23 0.62 6.13
C MET A 169 14.18 1.05 7.17
N THR A 170 13.03 1.55 6.71
CA THR A 170 11.94 1.98 7.62
C THR A 170 11.14 0.81 8.18
N ALA A 171 11.18 -0.38 7.57
CA ALA A 171 10.45 -1.55 8.09
C ALA A 171 10.94 -1.93 9.49
N GLU A 172 12.27 -2.02 9.66
CA GLU A 172 12.89 -2.33 10.96
C GLU A 172 12.49 -1.30 12.03
N GLN A 173 12.66 -0.02 11.72
CA GLN A 173 12.28 1.07 12.63
C GLN A 173 10.79 1.04 12.98
N ARG A 174 9.92 0.70 12.01
CA ARG A 174 8.48 0.53 12.24
C ARG A 174 8.21 -0.63 13.20
N TYR A 175 8.87 -1.78 13.06
CA TYR A 175 8.68 -2.91 13.99
C TYR A 175 9.06 -2.53 15.42
N VAL A 176 10.22 -1.90 15.60
CA VAL A 176 10.64 -1.40 16.92
C VAL A 176 9.65 -0.36 17.46
N SER A 177 9.15 0.51 16.58
CA SER A 177 8.19 1.56 16.98
C SER A 177 6.88 1.02 17.55
N TYR A 178 6.46 -0.17 17.11
CA TYR A 178 5.28 -0.85 17.64
C TYR A 178 5.59 -1.71 18.86
N MET A 179 6.74 -2.41 18.89
CA MET A 179 7.12 -3.27 20.02
C MET A 179 7.36 -2.49 21.32
N VAL A 180 8.13 -1.39 21.26
CA VAL A 180 8.60 -0.68 22.46
C VAL A 180 7.45 -0.17 23.35
N PRO A 181 6.38 0.47 22.81
CA PRO A 181 5.26 0.90 23.64
C PRO A 181 4.37 -0.26 24.14
N VAL A 182 4.40 -1.41 23.47
CA VAL A 182 3.58 -2.58 23.84
C VAL A 182 4.25 -3.38 24.97
N LEU A 183 5.57 -3.44 25.03
CA LEU A 183 6.33 -4.21 26.02
C LEU A 183 5.94 -3.92 27.48
N PRO A 184 5.84 -2.66 27.95
CA PRO A 184 5.45 -2.38 29.34
C PRO A 184 4.05 -2.88 29.68
N ILE A 185 3.10 -2.68 28.77
CA ILE A 185 1.70 -3.13 28.93
C ILE A 185 1.66 -4.66 28.98
N PHE A 186 2.37 -5.31 28.05
CA PHE A 186 2.47 -6.75 27.99
C PHE A 186 3.08 -7.35 29.26
N LEU A 187 4.16 -6.76 29.78
CA LEU A 187 4.79 -7.21 31.03
C LEU A 187 3.85 -7.10 32.24
N VAL A 188 3.12 -5.99 32.37
CA VAL A 188 2.14 -5.83 33.46
C VAL A 188 1.03 -6.88 33.38
N LEU A 189 0.49 -7.12 32.18
CA LEU A 189 -0.52 -8.15 31.96
C LEU A 189 0.01 -9.56 32.23
N MET A 190 1.23 -9.86 31.79
CA MET A 190 1.87 -11.16 32.02
C MET A 190 2.12 -11.38 33.52
N MET A 191 2.65 -10.39 34.23
CA MET A 191 2.89 -10.48 35.67
C MET A 191 1.60 -10.67 36.46
N ASN A 192 0.49 -10.06 36.03
CA ASN A 192 -0.82 -10.28 36.63
C ASN A 192 -1.36 -11.71 36.44
N ASN A 193 -0.90 -12.45 35.42
CA ASN A 193 -1.26 -13.85 35.23
C ASN A 193 -0.33 -14.82 36.00
N VAL A 194 0.89 -14.40 36.32
CA VAL A 194 1.87 -15.22 37.04
C VAL A 194 1.76 -15.03 38.55
N ILE A 195 1.45 -13.82 39.00
CA ILE A 195 1.33 -13.44 40.40
C ILE A 195 -0.11 -12.95 40.61
N ASP A 196 -0.89 -13.73 41.35
CA ASP A 196 -2.23 -13.33 41.76
C ASP A 196 -2.16 -12.04 42.60
N GLY A 197 -2.98 -11.06 42.23
CA GLY A 197 -3.02 -9.76 42.90
C GLY A 197 -1.84 -8.83 42.61
N PHE A 198 -1.06 -9.07 41.54
CA PHE A 198 0.05 -8.18 41.15
C PHE A 198 -0.38 -6.73 40.94
N ILE A 199 -1.57 -6.50 40.36
CA ILE A 199 -2.09 -5.16 40.08
C ILE A 199 -2.82 -4.57 41.30
N ASP A 200 -3.20 -5.37 42.31
CA ASP A 200 -3.98 -4.90 43.46
C ASP A 200 -3.33 -3.72 44.23
N PRO A 201 -2.00 -3.71 44.46
CA PRO A 201 -1.32 -2.56 45.05
C PRO A 201 -1.42 -1.27 44.22
N LEU A 202 -1.60 -1.37 42.90
CA LEU A 202 -1.75 -0.23 42.00
C LEU A 202 -3.11 0.48 42.19
N PHE A 203 -4.10 -0.18 42.78
CA PHE A 203 -5.38 0.44 43.12
C PHE A 203 -5.41 1.09 44.53
N SER A 204 -4.29 1.04 45.26
CA SER A 204 -4.13 1.79 46.52
C SER A 204 -3.93 3.30 46.27
N GLY A 205 -4.08 4.14 47.30
CA GLY A 205 -3.94 5.61 47.15
C GLY A 205 -2.61 6.06 46.55
N VAL A 206 -1.49 5.45 46.96
CA VAL A 206 -0.16 5.70 46.36
C VAL A 206 0.01 4.98 45.02
N GLY A 207 -0.63 3.81 44.87
CA GLY A 207 -0.64 3.03 43.63
C GLY A 207 -1.25 3.77 42.44
N ILE A 208 -2.33 4.53 42.65
CA ILE A 208 -2.99 5.32 41.59
C ILE A 208 -2.03 6.38 41.03
N ILE A 209 -1.21 7.00 41.87
CA ILE A 209 -0.21 7.99 41.43
C ILE A 209 0.86 7.31 40.56
N LEU A 210 1.34 6.13 40.97
CA LEU A 210 2.30 5.33 40.19
C LEU A 210 1.70 4.87 38.85
N LEU A 211 0.43 4.46 38.85
CA LEU A 211 -0.30 4.06 37.64
C LEU A 211 -0.44 5.23 36.66
N LEU A 212 -0.76 6.43 37.15
CA LEU A 212 -0.83 7.64 36.32
C LEU A 212 0.53 7.99 35.69
N PHE A 213 1.62 7.88 36.46
CA PHE A 213 2.98 8.05 35.93
C PHE A 213 3.33 6.99 34.88
N PHE A 214 2.97 5.73 35.13
CA PHE A 214 3.21 4.62 34.20
C PHE A 214 2.43 4.80 32.88
N LEU A 215 1.14 5.13 32.94
CA LEU A 215 0.33 5.40 31.76
C LEU A 215 0.84 6.64 31.02
N GLY A 216 1.16 7.72 31.74
CA GLY A 216 1.73 8.93 31.17
C GLY A 216 3.04 8.67 30.43
N GLY A 217 3.96 7.90 31.04
CA GLY A 217 5.22 7.49 30.44
C GLY A 217 5.03 6.61 29.21
N THR A 218 4.05 5.70 29.22
CA THR A 218 3.72 4.83 28.08
C THR A 218 3.17 5.64 26.91
N VAL A 219 2.24 6.58 27.18
CA VAL A 219 1.70 7.49 26.16
C VAL A 219 2.79 8.40 25.60
N LEU A 220 3.65 8.95 26.45
CA LEU A 220 4.78 9.78 26.03
C LEU A 220 5.74 9.00 25.13
N THR A 221 6.07 7.77 25.53
CA THR A 221 6.91 6.85 24.73
C THR A 221 6.29 6.60 23.36
N PHE A 222 4.99 6.29 23.32
CA PHE A 222 4.26 6.09 22.07
C PHE A 222 4.30 7.33 21.16
N ILE A 223 4.10 8.53 21.72
CA ILE A 223 4.17 9.80 20.98
C ILE A 223 5.58 10.05 20.44
N LEU A 224 6.61 9.90 21.27
CA LEU A 224 8.00 10.15 20.89
C LEU A 224 8.45 9.21 19.78
N VAL A 225 8.18 7.92 19.94
CA VAL A 225 8.48 6.88 18.97
C VAL A 225 7.78 7.16 17.63
N ARG A 226 6.47 7.46 17.66
CA ARG A 226 5.71 7.78 16.44
C ARG A 226 6.23 9.05 15.74
N LYS A 227 6.71 10.02 16.51
CA LYS A 227 7.29 11.26 15.97
C LYS A 227 8.63 11.01 15.28
N VAL A 228 9.48 10.14 15.85
CA VAL A 228 10.79 9.79 15.29
C VAL A 228 10.66 8.88 14.05
N THR A 229 9.74 7.92 14.06
CA THR A 229 9.57 6.95 12.95
C THR A 229 8.79 7.51 11.75
N ASN A 230 8.12 8.65 11.88
CA ASN A 230 7.37 9.25 10.76
C ASN A 230 8.30 10.04 9.83
N ILE A 231 9.17 9.33 9.10
CA ILE A 231 9.95 9.91 8.02
C ILE A 231 8.99 10.17 6.85
N ARG A 232 8.66 11.44 6.62
CA ARG A 232 7.96 11.86 5.39
C ARG A 232 8.97 11.77 4.24
N VAL A 233 8.65 10.94 3.25
CA VAL A 233 9.27 10.97 1.92
C VAL A 233 8.39 11.83 1.02
#